data_AF-A0A1Q9VY03-F1
#
_entry.id   AF-A0A1Q9VY03-F1
#
_cell.length_a   1.000
_cell.length_b   1.000
_cell.length_c   1.000
_cell.angle_alpha   90.00
_cell.angle_beta   90.00
_cell.angle_gamma   90.00
#
_symmetry.space_group_name_H-M   'P 1'
#
loop_
_entity.id
_entity.type
_entity.pdbx_description
1 polymer ?
#
loop_
_entity_poly.entity_id
_entity_poly.type
_entity_poly.pdbx_seq_one_letter_code
_entity_poly.pdbx_strand_id
1 'polypeptide(L)'
;MNTSAAMPAPVILTPEELAANSPITIAMYRPLVINVASNPASWTEGSTADDTIARFTPGRDDGSATFNPGFTPLNLGGTTATIKDPDTGKEITFDIIVEAG
;
A
#
# COMPACT_ATOMS: atom_id res chain seq x y z
N MET A 1 25.80 -14.60 -14.92
CA MET A 1 25.96 -13.88 -13.64
C MET A 1 24.58 -13.37 -13.28
N ASN A 2 23.93 -13.97 -12.28
CA ASN A 2 22.60 -13.55 -11.86
C ASN A 2 22.78 -12.41 -10.86
N THR A 3 22.82 -11.18 -11.35
CA THR A 3 22.69 -10.01 -10.49
C THR A 3 21.26 -9.96 -9.98
N SER A 4 21.02 -10.46 -8.77
CA SER A 4 19.84 -10.09 -7.99
C SER A 4 19.88 -8.57 -7.82
N ALA A 5 19.12 -7.84 -8.64
CA ALA A 5 18.86 -6.44 -8.35
C ALA A 5 18.17 -6.39 -6.99
N ALA A 6 18.77 -5.69 -6.02
CA ALA A 6 18.10 -5.45 -4.75
C ALA A 6 16.87 -4.59 -5.04
N MET A 7 15.68 -5.07 -4.67
CA MET A 7 14.47 -4.26 -4.78
C MET A 7 14.60 -3.03 -3.87
N PRO A 8 14.17 -1.85 -4.32
CA PRO A 8 14.17 -0.67 -3.47
C PRO A 8 13.33 -0.92 -2.21
N ALA A 9 13.81 -0.45 -1.06
CA ALA A 9 13.10 -0.60 0.21
C ALA A 9 11.69 0.01 0.07
N PRO A 10 10.63 -0.57 0.66
CA PRO A 10 9.28 -0.03 0.54
C PRO A 10 9.15 1.40 1.10
N VAL A 11 8.08 2.10 0.72
CA VAL A 11 7.57 3.24 1.48
C VAL A 11 6.66 2.68 2.57
N ILE A 12 6.86 3.07 3.83
CA ILE A 12 6.08 2.56 4.95
C ILE A 12 5.38 3.75 5.62
N LEU A 13 4.06 3.69 5.73
CA LEU A 13 3.23 4.73 6.38
C LEU A 13 2.16 4.09 7.26
N THR A 14 1.66 4.80 8.27
CA THR A 14 0.46 4.41 9.04
C THR A 14 -0.82 4.92 8.37
N PRO A 15 -2.00 4.39 8.73
CA PRO A 15 -3.28 4.90 8.24
C PRO A 15 -3.49 6.41 8.49
N GLU A 16 -3.00 6.93 9.62
CA GLU A 16 -3.06 8.36 9.94
C GLU A 16 -2.16 9.18 9.02
N GLU A 17 -0.97 8.68 8.72
CA GLU A 17 -0.03 9.33 7.80
C GLU A 17 -0.55 9.35 6.36
N LEU A 18 -1.29 8.33 5.92
CA LEU A 18 -1.93 8.32 4.60
C LEU A 18 -2.94 9.47 4.46
N ALA A 19 -3.79 9.63 5.48
CA ALA A 19 -4.79 10.71 5.49
C ALA A 19 -4.15 12.10 5.56
N ALA A 20 -3.02 12.24 6.27
CA ALA A 20 -2.35 13.51 6.48
C ALA A 20 -1.46 13.95 5.30
N ASN A 21 -0.91 13.00 4.54
CA ASN A 21 0.12 13.28 3.52
C ASN A 21 -0.35 13.12 2.07
N SER A 22 -1.65 12.99 1.81
CA SER A 22 -2.17 12.88 0.44
C SER A 22 -1.82 14.13 -0.42
N PRO A 23 -1.30 13.98 -1.65
CA PRO A 23 -1.04 12.72 -2.34
C PRO A 23 0.27 12.03 -1.89
N ILE A 24 0.24 10.70 -1.85
CA ILE A 24 1.40 9.86 -1.54
C ILE A 24 2.16 9.52 -2.82
N THR A 25 3.39 10.02 -2.95
CA THR A 25 4.25 9.69 -4.09
C THR A 25 5.08 8.43 -3.79
N ILE A 26 5.00 7.43 -4.69
CA ILE A 26 5.83 6.22 -4.68
C ILE A 26 6.52 6.03 -6.03
N ALA A 27 7.69 5.40 -6.02
CA ALA A 27 8.42 5.06 -7.23
C ALA A 27 7.96 3.71 -7.80
N MET A 28 8.11 3.52 -9.11
CA MET A 28 7.92 2.22 -9.75
C MET A 28 8.83 1.17 -9.08
N TYR A 29 8.31 -0.05 -8.93
CA TYR A 29 8.96 -1.15 -8.19
C TYR A 29 9.15 -0.93 -6.67
N ARG A 30 8.63 0.17 -6.12
CA ARG A 30 8.69 0.48 -4.69
C ARG A 30 7.28 0.46 -4.08
N PRO A 31 6.85 -0.64 -3.46
CA PRO A 31 5.50 -0.72 -2.89
C PRO A 31 5.31 0.22 -1.71
N LEU A 32 4.06 0.65 -1.53
CA LEU A 32 3.58 1.27 -0.30
C LEU A 32 3.13 0.14 0.65
N VAL A 33 3.70 0.10 1.84
CA VAL A 33 3.30 -0.81 2.92
C VAL A 33 2.65 0.02 4.02
N ILE A 34 1.51 -0.45 4.50
CA ILE A 34 0.74 0.27 5.52
C ILE A 34 0.98 -0.41 6.86
N ASN A 35 1.69 0.25 7.76
CA ASN A 35 1.96 -0.27 9.08
C ASN A 35 0.74 -0.11 9.99
N VAL A 36 0.05 -1.22 10.25
CA VAL A 36 -1.18 -1.25 11.06
C VAL A 36 -1.00 -1.95 12.42
N ALA A 37 0.26 -2.12 12.84
CA ALA A 37 0.81 -2.55 14.14
C ALA A 37 0.16 -3.74 14.89
N SER A 38 -1.15 -3.71 15.13
CA SER A 38 -1.84 -4.60 16.06
C SER A 38 -2.47 -5.81 15.38
N ASN A 39 -2.96 -5.69 14.15
CA ASN A 39 -3.66 -6.79 13.48
C ASN A 39 -3.65 -6.70 11.95
N PRO A 40 -2.49 -6.89 11.29
CA PRO A 40 -2.40 -6.68 9.85
C PRO A 40 -3.29 -7.60 9.01
N ALA A 41 -3.49 -8.84 9.43
CA ALA A 41 -4.30 -9.82 8.71
C ALA A 41 -5.79 -9.45 8.62
N SER A 42 -6.30 -8.56 9.47
CA SER A 42 -7.69 -8.07 9.39
C SER A 42 -7.88 -6.87 8.47
N TRP A 43 -6.80 -6.23 8.01
CA TRP A 43 -6.89 -5.13 7.05
C TRP A 43 -7.00 -5.69 5.63
N THR A 44 -8.19 -6.17 5.29
CA THR A 44 -8.47 -6.86 4.02
C THR A 44 -9.28 -6.01 3.03
N GLU A 45 -9.86 -4.90 3.48
CA GLU A 45 -10.70 -4.02 2.68
C GLU A 45 -9.90 -2.80 2.20
N GLY A 46 -9.66 -2.72 0.89
CA GLY A 46 -9.03 -1.58 0.23
C GLY A 46 -9.12 -1.68 -1.29
N SER A 47 -9.02 -0.55 -1.97
CA SER A 47 -9.15 -0.48 -3.43
C SER A 47 -8.43 0.73 -4.02
N THR A 48 -8.36 0.76 -5.35
CA THR A 48 -7.97 1.93 -6.13
C THR A 48 -9.06 2.21 -7.17
N ALA A 49 -9.23 3.48 -7.53
CA ALA A 49 -10.13 3.88 -8.61
C ALA A 49 -9.62 3.37 -9.97
N ASP A 50 -8.29 3.29 -10.14
CA ASP A 50 -7.62 2.69 -11.29
C ASP A 50 -6.64 1.61 -10.82
N ASP A 51 -7.04 0.34 -10.96
CA ASP A 51 -6.24 -0.82 -10.57
C ASP A 51 -5.08 -1.11 -11.53
N THR A 52 -5.01 -0.40 -12.66
CA THR A 52 -3.90 -0.50 -13.61
C THR A 52 -2.73 0.39 -13.20
N ILE A 53 -2.94 1.39 -12.36
CA ILE A 53 -1.89 2.29 -11.84
C ILE A 53 -1.28 1.73 -10.55
N ALA A 54 -2.11 1.40 -9.57
CA ALA A 54 -1.70 0.79 -8.32
C ALA A 54 -2.74 -0.22 -7.87
N ARG A 55 -2.29 -1.34 -7.29
CA ARG A 55 -3.18 -2.41 -6.84
C ARG A 55 -3.06 -2.64 -5.35
N PHE A 56 -4.20 -2.65 -4.67
CA PHE A 56 -4.28 -3.01 -3.25
C PHE A 56 -3.87 -4.47 -3.02
N THR A 57 -3.07 -4.69 -1.98
CA THR A 57 -2.69 -6.00 -1.46
C THR A 57 -3.18 -6.09 -0.03
N PRO A 58 -4.10 -7.02 0.29
CA PRO A 58 -4.62 -7.16 1.65
C PRO A 58 -3.54 -7.65 2.60
N GLY A 59 -3.67 -7.26 3.86
CA GLY A 59 -2.90 -7.90 4.92
C GLY A 59 -3.30 -9.37 5.05
N ARG A 60 -2.37 -10.21 5.48
CA ARG A 60 -2.60 -11.65 5.59
C ARG A 60 -1.71 -12.28 6.65
N ASP A 61 -2.10 -13.46 7.11
CA ASP A 61 -1.27 -14.35 7.90
C ASP A 61 -1.24 -15.71 7.20
N ASP A 62 -0.05 -16.26 6.96
CA ASP A 62 0.12 -17.57 6.31
C ASP A 62 0.53 -18.69 7.29
N GLY A 63 0.46 -18.43 8.58
CA GLY A 63 0.88 -19.33 9.65
C GLY A 63 2.39 -19.32 9.92
N SER A 64 3.19 -18.67 9.08
CA SER A 64 4.63 -18.49 9.26
C SER A 64 5.00 -17.02 9.53
N ALA A 65 4.26 -16.09 8.93
CA ALA A 65 4.42 -14.67 9.12
C ALA A 65 3.11 -13.91 8.91
N THR A 66 3.01 -12.76 9.55
CA THR A 66 1.94 -11.79 9.33
C THR A 66 2.47 -10.66 8.44
N PHE A 67 1.71 -10.29 7.42
CA PHE A 67 2.07 -9.29 6.44
C PHE A 67 1.12 -8.10 6.50
N ASN A 68 1.70 -6.90 6.45
CA ASN A 68 0.94 -5.66 6.34
C ASN A 68 0.22 -5.53 4.99
N PRO A 69 -0.96 -4.88 4.97
CA PRO A 69 -1.59 -4.45 3.72
C PRO A 69 -0.72 -3.40 3.02
N GLY A 70 -1.02 -3.15 1.74
CA GLY A 70 -0.26 -2.18 0.96
C GLY A 70 -0.78 -1.98 -0.44
N PHE A 71 -0.03 -1.20 -1.22
CA PHE A 71 -0.30 -0.94 -2.63
C PHE A 71 0.94 -1.23 -3.46
N THR A 72 0.77 -2.03 -4.50
CA THR A 72 1.83 -2.34 -5.47
C THR A 72 1.70 -1.40 -6.66
N PRO A 73 2.74 -0.63 -7.02
CA PRO A 73 2.73 0.19 -8.24
C PRO A 73 2.79 -0.72 -9.47
N LEU A 74 1.95 -0.42 -10.46
CA LEU A 74 1.84 -1.18 -11.71
C LEU A 74 2.15 -0.33 -12.95
N ASN A 75 1.74 0.94 -12.96
CA ASN A 75 2.06 1.90 -14.01
C ASN A 75 2.25 3.31 -13.44
N LEU A 76 2.92 4.17 -14.21
CA LEU A 76 3.05 5.59 -13.88
C LEU A 76 1.69 6.29 -13.96
N GLY A 77 1.43 7.23 -13.06
CA GLY A 77 0.18 7.98 -13.03
C GLY A 77 -0.37 8.16 -11.61
N GLY A 78 -1.57 8.71 -11.50
CA GLY A 78 -2.25 8.94 -10.22
C GLY A 78 -3.55 8.16 -10.11
N THR A 79 -3.83 7.57 -8.95
CA THR A 79 -5.13 6.97 -8.63
C THR A 79 -5.55 7.32 -7.21
N THR A 80 -6.83 7.58 -6.99
CA THR A 80 -7.40 7.58 -5.65
C THR A 80 -7.43 6.16 -5.11
N ALA A 81 -7.13 6.00 -3.83
CA ALA A 81 -7.08 4.74 -3.10
C ALA A 81 -7.91 4.84 -1.82
N THR A 82 -8.45 3.70 -1.38
CA THR A 82 -9.10 3.58 -0.08
C THR A 82 -8.58 2.39 0.69
N ILE A 83 -8.60 2.51 2.01
CA ILE A 83 -8.51 1.39 2.95
C ILE A 83 -9.58 1.58 4.03
N LYS A 84 -10.03 0.49 4.62
CA LYS A 84 -11.00 0.53 5.72
C LYS A 84 -10.42 -0.09 6.97
N ASP A 85 -10.51 0.66 8.05
CA ASP A 85 -10.16 0.20 9.39
C ASP A 85 -11.15 -0.91 9.82
N PRO A 86 -10.67 -2.15 10.08
CA PRO A 86 -11.55 -3.26 10.43
C PRO A 86 -12.17 -3.12 11.83
N ASP A 87 -11.56 -2.36 12.73
CA ASP A 87 -12.03 -2.20 14.11
C ASP A 87 -13.10 -1.11 14.20
N THR A 88 -12.90 0.00 13.48
CA THR A 88 -13.82 1.15 13.53
C THR A 88 -14.81 1.21 12.36
N GLY A 89 -14.53 0.49 11.27
CA GLY A 89 -15.25 0.60 10.00
C GLY A 89 -15.00 1.91 9.24
N LYS A 90 -14.08 2.76 9.72
CA LYS A 90 -13.75 4.04 9.11
C LYS A 90 -13.04 3.82 7.77
N GLU A 91 -13.54 4.47 6.73
CA GLU A 91 -12.86 4.55 5.44
C GLU A 91 -11.82 5.68 5.45
N ILE A 92 -10.65 5.39 4.90
CA ILE A 92 -9.54 6.32 4.74
C ILE A 92 -9.27 6.43 3.24
N THR A 93 -9.45 7.63 2.70
CA THR A 93 -9.25 7.95 1.28
C THR A 93 -8.02 8.82 1.11
N PHE A 94 -7.19 8.51 0.12
CA PHE A 94 -5.98 9.26 -0.23
C PHE A 94 -5.63 9.03 -1.70
N ASP A 95 -4.79 9.89 -2.28
CA ASP A 95 -4.29 9.71 -3.64
C ASP A 95 -2.89 9.08 -3.64
N ILE A 96 -2.64 8.20 -4.60
CA ILE A 96 -1.32 7.62 -4.88
C ILE A 96 -0.85 8.17 -6.22
N ILE A 97 0.39 8.67 -6.26
CA ILE A 97 1.10 9.03 -7.48
C ILE A 97 2.28 8.08 -7.66
N VAL A 98 2.34 7.40 -8.80
CA VAL A 98 3.44 6.51 -9.19
C VAL A 98 4.34 7.22 -10.18
N GLU A 99 5.62 7.35 -9.85
CA GLU A 99 6.67 7.98 -10.66
C GLU A 99 7.77 6.99 -11.06
N ALA A 100 8.60 7.34 -12.03
CA ALA A 100 9.62 6.43 -12.59
C ALA A 100 10.72 6.01 -11.58
N GLY A 101 10.92 6.78 -10.51
CA GLY A 101 11.96 6.55 -9.50
C GLY A 101 13.31 7.16 -9.84
#